data_AF-A0A559C5W2-F1
#
_entry.id   AF-A0A559C5W2-F1
#
_cell.length_a   1.000
_cell.length_b   1.000
_cell.length_c   1.000
_cell.angle_alpha   90.00
_cell.angle_beta   90.00
_cell.angle_gamma   90.00
#
_symmetry.space_group_name_H-M   'P 1'
#
loop_
_entity.id
_entity.type
_entity.pdbx_description
1 polymer ?
#
loop_
_entity_poly.entity_id
_entity_poly.type
_entity_poly.pdbx_seq_one_letter_code
_entity_poly.pdbx_strand_id
1 'polypeptide(L)'
;MPKTKTLAELADVILWGFDFANDHAHAFFMDNVEWSHADSYFLSFVSDDVEERYTENVYLDSLSVKQKFKFIFDFGDEWRFECQVLREIETEDEEAYLVRSVGTSPEQYPDYDGFDY
;
A
#
# COMPACT_ATOMS: atom_id res chain seq x y z
N MET A 1 4.65 -12.65 3.09
CA MET A 1 4.20 -11.87 4.27
C MET A 1 3.23 -12.71 5.09
N PRO A 2 3.49 -12.89 6.39
CA PRO A 2 2.57 -13.55 7.32
C PRO A 2 1.22 -12.85 7.41
N LYS A 3 0.15 -13.62 7.65
CA LYS A 3 -1.21 -13.09 7.83
C LYS A 3 -1.39 -12.24 9.10
N THR A 4 -0.47 -12.39 10.06
CA THR A 4 -0.40 -11.61 11.31
C THR A 4 0.20 -10.22 11.11
N LYS A 5 0.62 -9.87 9.90
CA LYS A 5 1.05 -8.52 9.54
C LYS A 5 -0.15 -7.62 9.24
N THR A 6 0.07 -6.31 9.33
CA THR A 6 -0.95 -5.29 9.12
C THR A 6 -0.96 -4.76 7.68
N LEU A 7 -2.00 -4.00 7.30
CA LEU A 7 -2.01 -3.25 6.04
C LEU A 7 -0.93 -2.16 6.02
N ALA A 8 -0.60 -1.56 7.17
CA ALA A 8 0.51 -0.61 7.25
C ALA A 8 1.86 -1.26 6.89
N GLU A 9 2.14 -2.46 7.42
CA GLU A 9 3.35 -3.21 7.05
C GLU A 9 3.31 -3.68 5.59
N LEU A 10 2.13 -3.91 5.01
CA LEU A 10 1.99 -4.17 3.58
C LEU A 10 2.31 -2.93 2.74
N ALA A 11 1.94 -1.73 3.19
CA ALA A 11 2.32 -0.48 2.52
C ALA A 11 3.84 -0.35 2.42
N ASP A 12 4.56 -0.60 3.52
CA ASP A 12 6.02 -0.60 3.55
C ASP A 12 6.61 -1.55 2.50
N VAL A 13 6.06 -2.77 2.39
CA VAL A 13 6.54 -3.78 1.43
C VAL A 13 6.21 -3.42 -0.01
N ILE A 14 5.02 -2.85 -0.27
CA ILE A 14 4.66 -2.37 -1.60
C ILE A 14 5.65 -1.29 -2.02
N LEU A 15 5.82 -0.25 -1.21
CA LEU A 15 6.68 0.89 -1.53
C LEU A 15 8.15 0.48 -1.66
N TRP A 16 8.65 -0.37 -0.75
CA TRP A 16 9.98 -0.97 -0.87
C TRP A 16 10.18 -1.70 -2.21
N GLY A 17 9.15 -2.39 -2.71
CA GLY A 17 9.18 -3.06 -4.00
C GLY A 17 9.38 -2.12 -5.21
N PHE A 18 9.13 -0.82 -5.03
CA PHE A 18 9.32 0.22 -6.03
C PHE A 18 10.47 1.19 -5.70
N ASP A 19 11.27 0.90 -4.66
CA ASP A 19 12.34 1.78 -4.16
C ASP A 19 11.82 3.13 -3.64
N PHE A 20 10.59 3.14 -3.10
CA PHE A 20 9.96 4.31 -2.51
C PHE A 20 10.17 4.31 -0.99
N ALA A 21 10.38 5.50 -0.43
CA ALA A 21 10.26 5.74 1.01
C ALA A 21 8.78 5.87 1.39
N ASN A 22 8.38 5.28 2.51
CA ASN A 22 7.04 5.48 3.08
C ASN A 22 7.01 6.73 3.95
N ASP A 23 7.08 7.91 3.32
CA ASP A 23 7.25 9.21 3.98
C ASP A 23 6.00 10.11 3.91
N HIS A 24 4.95 9.65 3.25
CA HIS A 24 3.66 10.34 3.11
C HIS A 24 2.50 9.49 3.61
N ALA A 25 1.31 10.09 3.66
CA ALA A 25 0.08 9.38 3.99
C ALA A 25 -0.33 8.39 2.88
N HIS A 26 -1.05 7.35 3.27
CA HIS A 26 -1.57 6.34 2.35
C HIS A 26 -2.95 5.82 2.75
N ALA A 27 -3.59 5.13 1.81
CA ALA A 27 -4.86 4.44 2.03
C ALA A 27 -5.00 3.16 1.18
N PHE A 28 -5.73 2.18 1.71
CA PHE A 28 -6.18 1.00 0.98
C PHE A 28 -7.68 1.05 0.72
N PHE A 29 -8.11 0.67 -0.49
CA PHE A 29 -9.50 0.59 -0.91
C PHE A 29 -9.83 -0.85 -1.31
N MET A 30 -10.45 -1.58 -0.38
CA MET A 30 -10.62 -3.02 -0.43
C MET A 30 -11.78 -3.48 -1.33
N ASP A 31 -12.67 -2.55 -1.70
CA ASP A 31 -13.71 -2.72 -2.71
C ASP A 31 -13.19 -2.49 -4.15
N ASN A 32 -11.88 -2.24 -4.30
CA ASN A 32 -11.20 -1.99 -5.57
C ASN A 32 -11.70 -0.71 -6.28
N VAL A 33 -12.22 0.27 -5.52
CA VAL A 33 -12.63 1.58 -6.02
C VAL A 33 -11.83 2.68 -5.30
N GLU A 34 -11.01 3.40 -6.06
CA GLU A 34 -10.20 4.52 -5.56
C GLU A 34 -11.10 5.57 -4.88
N TRP A 35 -10.70 6.03 -3.69
CA TRP A 35 -11.43 7.04 -2.90
C TRP A 35 -12.87 6.63 -2.51
N SER A 36 -13.18 5.34 -2.51
CA SER A 36 -14.43 4.83 -1.94
C SER A 36 -14.44 4.96 -0.42
N HIS A 37 -15.59 5.31 0.15
CA HIS A 37 -15.81 5.26 1.60
C HIS A 37 -16.41 3.93 2.08
N ALA A 38 -16.72 3.00 1.15
CA ALA A 38 -17.44 1.78 1.49
C ALA A 38 -16.56 0.76 2.23
N ASP A 39 -15.31 0.62 1.79
CA ASP A 39 -14.34 -0.31 2.38
C ASP A 39 -12.92 0.23 2.25
N SER A 40 -12.64 1.33 2.95
CA SER A 40 -11.37 2.05 2.92
C SER A 40 -10.69 2.10 4.27
N TYR A 41 -9.36 2.12 4.24
CA TYR A 41 -8.50 2.16 5.43
C TYR A 41 -7.39 3.18 5.24
N PHE A 42 -7.27 4.12 6.16
CA PHE A 42 -6.31 5.24 6.08
C PHE A 42 -5.19 5.09 7.11
N LEU A 43 -4.03 5.68 6.85
CA LEU A 43 -2.98 5.82 7.87
C LEU A 43 -3.52 6.68 9.03
N SER A 44 -3.29 6.27 10.28
CA SER A 44 -3.87 6.96 11.46
C SER A 44 -3.52 8.43 11.59
N PHE A 45 -2.40 8.86 11.01
CA PHE A 45 -1.97 10.26 11.00
C PHE A 45 -2.85 11.18 10.13
N VAL A 46 -3.72 10.63 9.27
CA VAL A 46 -4.56 11.42 8.35
C VAL A 46 -5.72 12.12 9.07
N SER A 47 -6.21 11.54 10.18
CA SER A 47 -7.41 12.04 10.86
C SER A 47 -7.48 11.56 12.30
N ASP A 48 -7.77 12.47 13.22
CA ASP A 48 -8.06 12.16 14.63
C ASP A 48 -9.49 11.59 14.83
N ASP A 49 -10.22 11.29 13.75
CA ASP A 49 -11.57 10.71 13.85
C ASP A 49 -11.50 9.23 14.27
N VAL A 50 -11.98 8.98 15.49
CA VAL A 50 -11.97 7.67 16.14
C VAL A 50 -12.84 6.63 15.39
N GLU A 51 -13.71 7.07 14.50
CA GLU A 51 -14.53 6.19 13.65
C GLU A 51 -13.79 5.73 12.37
N GLU A 52 -12.62 6.28 12.06
CA GLU A 52 -11.85 5.86 10.89
C GLU A 52 -11.14 4.51 11.12
N ARG A 53 -11.17 3.66 10.08
CA ARG A 53 -10.50 2.36 10.11
C ARG A 53 -9.05 2.54 9.70
N TYR A 54 -8.12 2.31 10.62
CA TYR A 54 -6.70 2.55 10.38
C TYR A 54 -5.97 1.33 9.80
N THR A 55 -5.00 1.56 8.90
CA THR A 55 -4.19 0.50 8.28
C THR A 55 -3.36 -0.31 9.29
N GLU A 56 -3.00 0.31 10.40
CA GLU A 56 -2.23 -0.24 11.52
C GLU A 56 -3.03 -1.27 12.32
N ASN A 57 -4.36 -1.28 12.19
CA ASN A 57 -5.27 -2.11 12.97
C ASN A 57 -5.95 -3.23 12.15
N VAL A 58 -5.58 -3.37 10.87
CA VAL A 58 -6.16 -4.38 9.97
C VAL A 58 -5.10 -5.34 9.53
N TYR A 59 -5.36 -6.61 9.78
CA TYR A 59 -4.43 -7.70 9.49
C TYR A 59 -4.66 -8.30 8.10
N LEU A 60 -3.60 -8.88 7.54
CA LEU A 60 -3.64 -9.52 6.22
C LEU A 60 -4.46 -10.82 6.20
N ASP A 61 -4.88 -11.34 7.36
CA ASP A 61 -5.82 -12.46 7.47
C ASP A 61 -7.23 -12.13 6.94
N SER A 62 -7.58 -10.84 6.88
CA SER A 62 -8.81 -10.34 6.27
C SER A 62 -8.84 -10.48 4.75
N LEU A 63 -7.67 -10.66 4.12
CA LEU A 63 -7.57 -10.75 2.68
C LEU A 63 -7.90 -12.15 2.17
N SER A 64 -8.62 -12.21 1.06
CA SER A 64 -8.97 -13.46 0.39
C SER A 64 -8.16 -13.68 -0.89
N VAL A 65 -7.86 -14.94 -1.21
CA VAL A 65 -7.25 -15.30 -2.49
C VAL A 65 -8.10 -14.78 -3.66
N LYS A 66 -7.43 -14.21 -4.67
CA LYS A 66 -7.99 -13.48 -5.83
C LYS A 66 -8.63 -12.13 -5.53
N GLN A 67 -8.71 -11.70 -4.27
CA GLN A 67 -9.18 -10.35 -3.94
C GLN A 67 -8.29 -9.32 -4.63
N LYS A 68 -8.93 -8.34 -5.26
CA LYS A 68 -8.30 -7.16 -5.83
C LYS A 68 -8.64 -5.96 -4.97
N PHE A 69 -7.69 -5.06 -4.83
CA PHE A 69 -7.86 -3.82 -4.08
C PHE A 69 -6.89 -2.77 -4.62
N LYS A 70 -7.12 -1.52 -4.23
CA LYS A 70 -6.27 -0.39 -4.62
C LYS A 70 -5.50 0.10 -3.41
N PHE A 71 -4.30 0.57 -3.66
CA PHE A 71 -3.47 1.26 -2.67
C PHE A 71 -3.07 2.61 -3.27
N ILE A 72 -3.30 3.69 -2.52
CA ILE A 72 -2.90 5.04 -2.88
C ILE A 72 -1.89 5.53 -1.85
N PHE A 73 -0.73 5.96 -2.32
CA PHE A 73 0.33 6.53 -1.51
C PHE A 73 0.62 7.96 -1.97
N ASP A 74 0.91 8.83 -1.02
CA ASP A 74 1.06 10.28 -1.22
C ASP A 74 -0.19 10.90 -1.85
N PHE A 75 -1.04 11.55 -1.06
CA PHE A 75 -2.27 12.15 -1.57
C PHE A 75 -2.04 13.40 -2.43
N GLY A 76 -0.82 13.94 -2.48
CA GLY A 76 -0.45 15.03 -3.38
C GLY A 76 -0.15 14.52 -4.78
N ASP A 77 0.83 13.63 -4.91
CA ASP A 77 1.26 13.06 -6.20
C ASP A 77 0.40 11.87 -6.66
N GLU A 78 -0.34 11.27 -5.73
CA GLU A 78 -1.32 10.21 -5.93
C GLU A 78 -0.76 8.98 -6.64
N TRP A 79 0.25 8.36 -6.05
CA TRP A 79 0.77 7.08 -6.53
C TRP A 79 -0.27 5.99 -6.38
N ARG A 80 -0.75 5.44 -7.50
CA ARG A 80 -1.80 4.40 -7.54
C ARG A 80 -1.22 3.03 -7.82
N PHE A 81 -1.53 2.08 -6.95
CA PHE A 81 -1.12 0.69 -7.07
C PHE A 81 -2.35 -0.22 -7.19
N GLU A 82 -2.28 -1.15 -8.14
CA GLU A 82 -3.25 -2.24 -8.26
C GLU A 82 -2.71 -3.49 -7.58
N CYS A 83 -3.44 -3.98 -6.59
CA CYS A 83 -3.01 -5.10 -5.78
C CYS A 83 -3.94 -6.30 -5.98
N GLN A 84 -3.36 -7.50 -5.99
CA GLN A 84 -4.13 -8.74 -6.01
C GLN A 84 -3.45 -9.82 -5.18
N VAL A 85 -4.22 -10.48 -4.32
CA VAL A 85 -3.76 -11.69 -3.63
C VAL A 85 -3.77 -12.86 -4.61
N LEU A 86 -2.59 -13.32 -5.03
CA LEU A 86 -2.50 -14.41 -6.02
C LEU A 86 -2.74 -15.78 -5.40
N ARG A 87 -2.17 -16.02 -4.23
CA ARG A 87 -2.23 -17.30 -3.51
C ARG A 87 -1.79 -17.12 -2.05
N GLU A 88 -2.16 -18.09 -1.24
CA GLU A 88 -1.59 -18.31 0.08
C GLU A 88 -0.63 -19.49 -0.01
N ILE A 89 0.48 -19.42 0.71
CA ILE A 89 1.49 -20.47 0.79
C ILE A 89 1.82 -20.73 2.26
N GLU A 90 2.11 -21.99 2.58
CA GLU A 90 2.71 -22.35 3.87
C GLU A 90 4.22 -22.14 3.75
N THR A 91 4.80 -21.31 4.62
CA THR A 91 6.23 -21.06 4.70
C THR A 91 6.62 -20.73 6.15
N GLU A 92 7.85 -21.04 6.53
CA GLU A 92 8.47 -20.59 7.79
C GLU A 92 9.06 -19.18 7.65
N ASP A 93 9.13 -18.62 6.43
CA ASP A 93 9.65 -17.29 6.18
C ASP A 93 8.68 -16.22 6.69
N GLU A 94 9.15 -15.39 7.62
CA GLU A 94 8.38 -14.24 8.13
C GLU A 94 8.59 -12.97 7.32
N GLU A 95 9.62 -12.93 6.47
CA GLU A 95 10.03 -11.75 5.71
C GLU A 95 9.37 -11.67 4.33
N ALA A 96 9.16 -10.44 3.84
CA ALA A 96 8.76 -10.19 2.47
C ALA A 96 9.97 -10.22 1.52
N TYR A 97 9.77 -10.70 0.30
CA TYR A 97 10.79 -10.63 -0.74
C TYR A 97 10.16 -10.44 -2.12
N LEU A 98 10.89 -9.73 -2.98
CA LEU A 98 10.49 -9.50 -4.37
C LEU A 98 10.75 -10.76 -5.20
N VAL A 99 9.67 -11.41 -5.66
CA VAL A 99 9.76 -12.64 -6.47
C VAL A 99 10.06 -12.33 -7.94
N ARG A 100 9.50 -11.24 -8.46
CA ARG A 100 9.62 -10.83 -9.86
C ARG A 100 9.27 -9.35 -10.02
N SER A 101 10.04 -8.64 -10.80
CA SER A 101 9.73 -7.31 -11.33
C SER A 101 9.72 -7.32 -12.86
N VAL A 102 9.01 -6.37 -13.46
CA VAL A 102 8.99 -6.16 -14.91
C VAL A 102 9.06 -4.65 -15.16
N GLY A 103 10.03 -4.23 -15.99
CA GLY A 103 10.32 -2.82 -16.22
C GLY A 103 11.22 -2.22 -15.13
N THR A 104 11.35 -0.91 -15.17
CA THR A 104 12.05 -0.10 -14.17
C THR A 104 11.00 0.66 -13.38
N SER A 105 11.09 0.62 -12.04
CA SER A 105 10.24 1.45 -11.18
C SER A 105 10.44 2.93 -11.51
N PRO A 106 9.38 3.76 -11.50
CA PRO A 106 9.55 5.19 -11.61
C PRO A 106 10.40 5.72 -10.44
N GLU A 107 11.02 6.89 -10.61
CA GLU A 107 11.61 7.63 -9.49
C GLU A 107 10.49 8.22 -8.63
N GLN A 108 10.62 8.14 -7.30
CA GLN A 108 9.56 8.60 -6.38
C GLN A 108 9.30 10.09 -6.52
N TYR A 109 10.34 10.92 -6.45
CA TYR A 109 10.26 12.38 -6.61
C TYR A 109 11.46 12.87 -7.42
N PRO A 110 11.37 12.90 -8.77
CA PRO A 110 12.45 13.45 -9.58
C PRO A 110 12.59 14.96 -9.32
N ASP A 111 13.83 15.43 -9.12
CA ASP A 111 14.11 16.87 -8.94
C ASP A 111 13.69 17.66 -10.18
N TYR A 112 12.59 18.42 -10.09
CA TYR A 112 12.15 19.36 -11.12
C TYR A 112 12.76 20.77 -10.94
N ASP A 113 14.02 20.87 -10.52
CA ASP A 113 14.76 22.14 -10.42
C ASP A 113 15.26 22.62 -11.81
N GLY A 114 14.33 22.76 -12.77
CA GLY A 114 14.65 23.08 -14.17
C GLY A 114 13.88 24.25 -14.79
N PHE A 115 12.98 24.91 -14.06
CA PHE A 115 12.29 26.11 -14.56
C PHE A 115 12.95 27.37 -14.03
N ASP A 116 14.11 27.69 -14.60
CA ASP A 116 14.66 29.06 -14.56
C ASP A 116 13.73 29.95 -15.41
N TYR A 117 13.06 30.92 -14.79
CA TYR A 117 12.24 31.95 -15.47
C TYR A 117 13.09 33.16 -15.88
#